data_AF-A0A7X9UEL4-F1
#
_entry.id   AF-A0A7X9UEL4-F1
#
_cell.length_a   1.000
_cell.length_b   1.000
_cell.length_c   1.000
_cell.angle_alpha   90.00
_cell.angle_beta   90.00
_cell.angle_gamma   90.00
#
_symmetry.space_group_name_H-M   'P 1'
#
loop_
_entity.id
_entity.type
_entity.pdbx_description
1 polymer ?
#
loop_
_entity_poly.entity_id
_entity_poly.type
_entity_poly.pdbx_seq_one_letter_code
_entity_poly.pdbx_strand_id
1 'polypeptide(L)'
;MSTNTSKLQLKIPAFTDEIENTIRDLGENFQKLDQISDDFVTDIPIRGDYLQNATLRNANCVYGSYYGWVNTRTGKAAPKWESVHSYKNGDYIVPTVDNGHVYQCIQSGYSGYREPVFPISEGSEFQDIRATSQWASTTLYQKNDMVLPSIDNGRYYICIQAGESGDQEPIWTTIDGTTTYDKNAVWSTHRIAKWKEIGSAAWFRPFGKIE
;
A
#
# COMPACT_ATOMS: atom_id res chain seq x y z
N MET A 1 -49.03 -9.88 15.00
CA MET A 1 -47.94 -8.92 15.28
C MET A 1 -46.64 -9.62 15.01
N SER A 2 -45.80 -9.02 14.19
CA SER A 2 -44.45 -9.48 13.90
C SER A 2 -43.63 -9.60 15.19
N THR A 3 -42.75 -10.61 15.23
CA THR A 3 -41.87 -10.90 16.38
C THR A 3 -40.41 -10.88 15.92
N ASN A 4 -39.44 -10.90 16.83
CA ASN A 4 -38.02 -10.84 16.49
C ASN A 4 -37.28 -12.12 16.86
N THR A 5 -36.27 -12.49 16.09
CA THR A 5 -35.31 -13.55 16.48
C THR A 5 -34.44 -13.10 17.65
N SER A 6 -33.91 -14.04 18.44
CA SER A 6 -33.17 -13.73 19.67
C SER A 6 -31.77 -13.14 19.44
N LYS A 7 -31.01 -13.69 18.48
CA LYS A 7 -29.60 -13.33 18.27
C LYS A 7 -29.43 -12.03 17.48
N LEU A 8 -30.05 -11.96 16.32
CA LEU A 8 -29.85 -10.86 15.36
C LEU A 8 -31.03 -9.89 15.31
N GLN A 9 -32.07 -10.12 16.12
CA GLN A 9 -33.29 -9.30 16.15
C GLN A 9 -33.85 -9.09 14.73
N LEU A 10 -33.88 -10.19 13.97
CA LEU A 10 -34.49 -10.22 12.64
C LEU A 10 -35.99 -10.25 12.79
N LYS A 11 -36.69 -9.44 12.00
CA LYS A 11 -38.15 -9.37 12.01
C LYS A 11 -38.74 -10.66 11.42
N ILE A 12 -39.72 -11.23 12.09
CA ILE A 12 -40.47 -12.41 11.65
C ILE A 12 -41.85 -11.89 11.22
N PRO A 13 -42.10 -11.73 9.91
CA PRO A 13 -43.40 -11.27 9.42
C PRO A 13 -44.51 -12.23 9.82
N ALA A 14 -45.68 -11.69 10.15
CA ALA A 14 -46.89 -12.47 10.37
C ALA A 14 -47.73 -12.50 9.08
N PHE A 15 -48.52 -13.57 8.90
CA PHE A 15 -49.43 -13.70 7.74
C PHE A 15 -50.51 -12.62 7.67
N THR A 16 -50.71 -11.88 8.77
CA THR A 16 -51.64 -10.76 8.89
C THR A 16 -51.04 -9.42 8.49
N ASP A 17 -49.73 -9.37 8.23
CA ASP A 17 -49.03 -8.11 7.97
C ASP A 17 -49.27 -7.65 6.52
N GLU A 18 -49.25 -6.34 6.31
CA GLU A 18 -49.34 -5.80 4.94
C GLU A 18 -48.12 -6.21 4.11
N ILE A 19 -48.35 -6.47 2.82
CA ILE A 19 -47.32 -6.96 1.90
C ILE A 19 -46.14 -5.98 1.81
N GLU A 20 -46.40 -4.68 1.75
CA GLU A 20 -45.36 -3.66 1.70
C GLU A 20 -44.46 -3.69 2.94
N ASN A 21 -45.06 -3.75 4.13
CA ASN A 21 -44.33 -3.82 5.40
C ASN A 21 -43.50 -5.12 5.47
N THR A 22 -44.06 -6.23 5.00
CA THR A 22 -43.35 -7.52 4.92
C THR A 22 -42.11 -7.41 4.02
N ILE A 23 -42.24 -6.82 2.84
CA ILE A 23 -41.11 -6.65 1.90
C ILE A 23 -40.01 -5.78 2.51
N ARG A 24 -40.38 -4.66 3.15
CA ARG A 24 -39.41 -3.77 3.81
C ARG A 24 -38.69 -4.48 4.97
N ASP A 25 -39.44 -5.21 5.80
CA ASP A 25 -38.89 -5.95 6.94
C ASP A 25 -37.92 -7.05 6.50
N LEU A 26 -38.25 -7.76 5.40
CA LEU A 26 -37.33 -8.73 4.81
C LEU A 26 -36.07 -8.06 4.23
N GLY A 27 -36.20 -6.91 3.56
CA GLY A 27 -35.06 -6.13 3.07
C GLY A 27 -34.09 -5.74 4.19
N GLU A 28 -34.61 -5.23 5.30
CA GLU A 28 -33.80 -4.91 6.48
C GLU A 28 -33.12 -6.14 7.09
N ASN A 29 -33.81 -7.29 7.13
CA ASN A 29 -33.22 -8.53 7.60
C ASN A 29 -32.08 -9.01 6.70
N PHE A 30 -32.25 -8.94 5.38
CA PHE A 30 -31.19 -9.31 4.44
C PHE A 30 -29.98 -8.41 4.60
N GLN A 31 -30.19 -7.10 4.77
CA GLN A 31 -29.09 -6.17 5.04
C GLN A 31 -28.34 -6.50 6.33
N LYS A 32 -29.05 -6.86 7.40
CA LYS A 32 -28.43 -7.30 8.66
C LYS A 32 -27.66 -8.60 8.48
N LEU A 33 -28.23 -9.58 7.80
CA LEU A 33 -27.58 -10.88 7.56
C LEU A 33 -26.30 -10.71 6.75
N ASP A 34 -26.33 -9.88 5.72
CA ASP A 34 -25.17 -9.53 4.90
C ASP A 34 -24.07 -8.87 5.75
N GLN A 35 -24.43 -7.90 6.59
CA GLN A 35 -23.50 -7.21 7.48
C GLN A 35 -22.84 -8.10 8.54
N ILE A 36 -23.48 -9.19 8.97
CA ILE A 36 -22.88 -10.14 9.93
C ILE A 36 -22.25 -11.35 9.27
N SER A 37 -22.42 -11.52 7.96
CA SER A 37 -21.86 -12.64 7.23
C SER A 37 -20.34 -12.61 7.35
N ASP A 38 -19.73 -13.78 7.44
CA ASP A 38 -18.27 -13.87 7.45
C ASP A 38 -17.72 -13.52 6.07
N ASP A 39 -16.75 -12.61 6.04
CA ASP A 39 -15.97 -12.31 4.84
C ASP A 39 -14.85 -13.34 4.69
N PHE A 40 -14.84 -14.07 3.57
CA PHE A 40 -13.80 -15.06 3.26
C PHE A 40 -12.75 -14.45 2.33
N VAL A 41 -11.49 -14.51 2.75
CA VAL A 41 -10.34 -14.02 1.97
C VAL A 41 -9.23 -15.07 1.93
N THR A 42 -8.45 -15.07 0.85
CA THR A 42 -7.30 -15.99 0.70
C THR A 42 -6.04 -15.47 1.37
N ASP A 43 -5.93 -14.14 1.50
CA ASP A 43 -4.75 -13.43 1.99
C ASP A 43 -5.17 -12.16 2.74
N ILE A 44 -4.22 -11.56 3.48
CA ILE A 44 -4.43 -10.27 4.13
C ILE A 44 -4.77 -9.22 3.06
N PRO A 45 -5.88 -8.46 3.21
CA PRO A 45 -6.23 -7.44 2.24
C PRO A 45 -5.14 -6.38 2.10
N ILE A 46 -4.93 -5.97 0.86
CA ILE A 46 -4.04 -4.86 0.48
C ILE A 46 -4.81 -3.66 -0.06
N ARG A 47 -6.14 -3.65 0.07
CA ARG A 47 -7.04 -2.57 -0.38
C ARG A 47 -8.30 -2.53 0.47
N GLY A 48 -8.90 -1.35 0.57
CA GLY A 48 -10.16 -1.11 1.28
C GLY A 48 -9.96 -0.43 2.63
N ASP A 49 -11.07 -0.03 3.22
CA ASP A 49 -11.12 0.61 4.54
C ASP A 49 -11.72 -0.37 5.53
N TYR A 50 -11.04 -0.58 6.66
CA TYR A 50 -11.43 -1.56 7.66
C TYR A 50 -11.52 -0.90 9.02
N LEU A 51 -12.61 -1.18 9.72
CA LEU A 51 -12.78 -0.82 11.13
C LEU A 51 -11.96 -1.77 12.01
N GLN A 52 -11.54 -1.28 13.17
CA GLN A 52 -11.01 -2.13 14.23
C GLN A 52 -12.03 -3.23 14.58
N ASN A 53 -11.53 -4.43 14.86
CA ASN A 53 -12.28 -5.67 15.11
C ASN A 53 -12.97 -6.26 13.87
N ALA A 54 -12.77 -5.71 12.67
CA ALA A 54 -13.18 -6.41 11.45
C ALA A 54 -12.47 -7.77 11.36
N THR A 55 -13.23 -8.85 11.21
CA THR A 55 -12.72 -10.21 11.13
C THR A 55 -12.90 -10.76 9.74
N LEU A 56 -11.83 -11.33 9.19
CA LEU A 56 -11.83 -11.99 7.89
C LEU A 56 -11.48 -13.46 8.09
N ARG A 57 -12.26 -14.36 7.51
CA ARG A 57 -12.01 -15.80 7.55
C ARG A 57 -11.10 -16.22 6.42
N ASN A 58 -10.20 -17.15 6.73
CA ASN A 58 -9.34 -17.74 5.73
C ASN A 58 -10.12 -18.74 4.87
N ALA A 59 -10.23 -18.45 3.58
CA ALA A 59 -10.86 -19.34 2.60
C ALA A 59 -10.06 -20.63 2.37
N ASN A 60 -8.74 -20.60 2.58
CA ASN A 60 -7.80 -21.70 2.37
C ASN A 60 -7.25 -22.23 3.70
N CYS A 61 -8.18 -22.62 4.56
CA CYS A 61 -7.92 -23.11 5.90
C CYS A 61 -7.33 -24.55 5.86
N VAL A 62 -6.05 -24.72 6.23
CA VAL A 62 -5.31 -26.00 6.15
C VAL A 62 -4.41 -26.18 7.37
N TYR A 63 -3.94 -27.41 7.63
CA TYR A 63 -2.97 -27.70 8.69
C TYR A 63 -1.74 -26.78 8.57
N GLY A 64 -1.36 -26.14 9.68
CA GLY A 64 -0.27 -25.17 9.74
C GLY A 64 -0.66 -23.73 9.38
N SER A 65 -1.89 -23.46 8.95
CA SER A 65 -2.39 -22.11 8.67
C SER A 65 -3.17 -21.50 9.84
N TYR A 66 -3.81 -20.35 9.60
CA TYR A 66 -4.65 -19.66 10.57
C TYR A 66 -6.10 -19.65 10.11
N TYR A 67 -7.02 -19.69 11.07
CA TYR A 67 -8.46 -19.63 10.82
C TYR A 67 -8.89 -18.31 10.15
N GLY A 68 -8.19 -17.22 10.44
CA GLY A 68 -8.48 -15.92 9.83
C GLY A 68 -7.59 -14.82 10.34
N TRP A 69 -8.00 -13.59 10.06
CA TRP A 69 -7.33 -12.36 10.46
C TRP A 69 -8.30 -11.41 11.14
N VAL A 70 -7.82 -10.70 12.15
CA VAL A 70 -8.56 -9.63 12.83
C VAL A 70 -7.85 -8.32 12.63
N ASN A 71 -8.58 -7.30 12.20
CA ASN A 71 -8.06 -5.94 12.12
C ASN A 71 -7.95 -5.34 13.53
N THR A 72 -6.76 -4.92 13.91
CA THR A 72 -6.48 -4.35 15.22
C THR A 72 -6.43 -2.83 15.23
N ARG A 73 -6.43 -2.20 14.04
CA ARG A 73 -6.39 -0.73 13.88
C ARG A 73 -7.31 -0.29 12.74
N THR A 74 -8.26 0.59 13.03
CA THR A 74 -9.08 1.22 11.99
C THR A 74 -8.18 1.94 11.00
N GLY A 75 -8.37 1.71 9.71
CA GLY A 75 -7.56 2.36 8.68
C GLY A 75 -7.74 1.77 7.30
N LYS A 76 -6.91 2.26 6.37
CA LYS A 76 -6.86 1.78 4.99
C LYS A 76 -5.86 0.65 4.85
N ALA A 77 -6.26 -0.45 4.23
CA ALA A 77 -5.34 -1.50 3.82
C ALA A 77 -4.65 -1.08 2.52
N ALA A 78 -3.33 -1.27 2.45
CA ALA A 78 -2.51 -0.97 1.28
C ALA A 78 -1.36 -1.99 1.16
N PRO A 79 -0.82 -2.24 -0.04
CA PRO A 79 0.37 -3.08 -0.21
C PRO A 79 1.58 -2.46 0.49
N LYS A 80 2.58 -3.30 0.79
CA LYS A 80 3.86 -2.81 1.30
C LYS A 80 4.63 -2.05 0.22
N TRP A 81 5.45 -1.09 0.64
CA TRP A 81 6.43 -0.44 -0.23
C TRP A 81 7.37 -1.47 -0.86
N GLU A 82 7.67 -1.29 -2.15
CA GLU A 82 8.59 -2.11 -2.93
C GLU A 82 9.71 -1.23 -3.50
N SER A 83 10.91 -1.79 -3.60
CA SER A 83 12.11 -1.10 -4.10
C SER A 83 12.10 -1.02 -5.63
N VAL A 84 12.47 0.15 -6.18
CA VAL A 84 12.54 0.40 -7.64
C VAL A 84 11.24 -0.02 -8.36
N HIS A 85 10.11 0.24 -7.72
CA HIS A 85 8.78 -0.13 -8.20
C HIS A 85 8.08 1.09 -8.79
N SER A 86 7.37 0.92 -9.91
CA SER A 86 6.63 2.01 -10.55
C SER A 86 5.26 2.20 -9.90
N TYR A 87 5.02 3.39 -9.35
CA TYR A 87 3.76 3.78 -8.74
C TYR A 87 3.05 4.85 -9.57
N LYS A 88 1.72 4.78 -9.59
CA LYS A 88 0.84 5.75 -10.24
C LYS A 88 0.22 6.67 -9.20
N ASN A 89 -0.10 7.88 -9.61
CA ASN A 89 -0.86 8.82 -8.80
C ASN A 89 -2.15 8.17 -8.27
N GLY A 90 -2.37 8.22 -6.96
CA GLY A 90 -3.47 7.58 -6.27
C GLY A 90 -3.17 6.19 -5.68
N ASP A 91 -2.05 5.56 -6.03
CA ASP A 91 -1.63 4.29 -5.41
C ASP A 91 -1.36 4.50 -3.92
N TYR A 92 -1.65 3.48 -3.11
CA TYR A 92 -1.40 3.50 -1.66
C TYR A 92 -0.32 2.51 -1.30
N ILE A 93 0.45 2.85 -0.27
CA ILE A 93 1.45 1.97 0.34
C ILE A 93 1.43 2.05 1.86
N VAL A 94 1.93 1.00 2.50
CA VAL A 94 2.39 1.01 3.89
C VAL A 94 3.88 0.66 3.95
N PRO A 95 4.61 1.09 4.99
CA PRO A 95 6.00 0.70 5.16
C PRO A 95 6.15 -0.81 5.42
N THR A 96 7.33 -1.36 5.14
CA THR A 96 7.64 -2.78 5.36
C THR A 96 7.56 -3.16 6.83
N VAL A 97 7.97 -2.25 7.71
CA VAL A 97 7.79 -2.26 9.17
C VAL A 97 6.65 -1.32 9.52
N ASP A 98 5.58 -1.86 10.09
CA ASP A 98 4.38 -1.07 10.43
C ASP A 98 4.73 0.14 11.31
N ASN A 99 4.37 1.33 10.83
CA ASN A 99 4.58 2.59 11.55
C ASN A 99 3.27 3.26 11.98
N GLY A 100 2.11 2.70 11.65
CA GLY A 100 0.82 3.34 11.91
C GLY A 100 0.09 3.89 10.70
N HIS A 101 0.82 4.23 9.64
CA HIS A 101 0.36 5.17 8.63
C HIS A 101 0.30 4.56 7.23
N VAL A 102 -0.60 5.10 6.41
CA VAL A 102 -0.73 4.81 4.98
C VAL A 102 -0.33 6.05 4.19
N TYR A 103 0.28 5.82 3.03
CA TYR A 103 0.77 6.89 2.16
C TYR A 103 0.16 6.75 0.78
N GLN A 104 -0.24 7.87 0.20
CA GLN A 104 -0.75 7.96 -1.16
C GLN A 104 0.32 8.55 -2.09
N CYS A 105 0.51 7.94 -3.25
CA CYS A 105 1.31 8.49 -4.31
C CYS A 105 0.61 9.73 -4.89
N ILE A 106 1.27 10.89 -4.80
CA ILE A 106 0.77 12.17 -5.35
C ILE A 106 1.49 12.58 -6.65
N GLN A 107 2.57 11.87 -6.98
CA GLN A 107 3.30 12.03 -8.25
C GLN A 107 3.76 10.67 -8.73
N SER A 108 3.26 10.22 -9.88
CA SER A 108 3.69 8.98 -10.51
C SER A 108 5.20 8.97 -10.75
N GLY A 109 5.83 7.83 -10.50
CA GLY A 109 7.28 7.67 -10.59
C GLY A 109 7.70 6.28 -10.12
N TYR A 110 8.98 6.13 -9.83
CA TYR A 110 9.55 4.95 -9.21
C TYR A 110 9.95 5.27 -7.77
N SER A 111 9.81 4.28 -6.89
CA SER A 111 10.39 4.31 -5.56
C SER A 111 11.91 4.14 -5.60
N GLY A 112 12.61 4.68 -4.61
CA GLY A 112 14.04 4.53 -4.50
C GLY A 112 14.49 3.08 -4.30
N TYR A 113 15.80 2.87 -4.34
CA TYR A 113 16.38 1.56 -4.04
C TYR A 113 16.22 1.19 -2.56
N ARG A 114 16.28 2.18 -1.66
CA ARG A 114 16.10 2.00 -0.22
C ARG A 114 14.80 2.62 0.24
N GLU A 115 14.07 1.86 1.06
CA GLU A 115 12.80 2.29 1.63
C GLU A 115 12.93 3.63 2.36
N PRO A 116 12.06 4.63 2.13
CA PRO A 116 12.09 5.91 2.83
C PRO A 116 11.99 5.80 4.36
N VAL A 117 12.44 6.86 5.04
CA VAL A 117 12.01 7.09 6.42
C VAL A 117 10.65 7.77 6.34
N PHE A 118 9.59 6.99 6.56
CA PHE A 118 8.23 7.46 6.43
C PHE A 118 7.86 8.46 7.53
N PRO A 119 7.50 9.71 7.17
CA PRO A 119 7.08 10.71 8.14
C PRO A 119 5.70 10.36 8.72
N ILE A 120 5.52 10.60 10.02
CA ILE A 120 4.27 10.32 10.75
C ILE A 120 3.42 11.57 10.99
N SER A 121 3.90 12.74 10.56
CA SER A 121 3.15 13.98 10.66
C SER A 121 2.01 13.98 9.64
N GLU A 122 0.82 14.38 10.10
CA GLU A 122 -0.39 14.39 9.29
C GLU A 122 -0.21 15.21 8.00
N GLY A 123 -0.57 14.61 6.87
CA GLY A 123 -0.55 15.28 5.57
C GLY A 123 0.85 15.60 5.03
N SER A 124 1.92 15.12 5.68
CA SER A 124 3.29 15.36 5.25
C SER A 124 3.57 14.77 3.87
N GLU A 125 4.31 15.53 3.05
CA GLU A 125 4.69 15.15 1.70
C GLU A 125 6.20 14.97 1.61
N PHE A 126 6.66 13.96 0.88
CA PHE A 126 8.08 13.70 0.71
C PHE A 126 8.39 12.98 -0.61
N GLN A 127 9.65 13.07 -1.02
CA GLN A 127 10.20 12.41 -2.20
C GLN A 127 10.85 11.08 -1.83
N ASP A 128 10.68 10.06 -2.67
CA ASP A 128 11.26 8.73 -2.48
C ASP A 128 12.73 8.67 -2.96
N ILE A 129 13.61 9.38 -2.26
CA ILE A 129 15.03 9.57 -2.64
C ILE A 129 15.99 9.20 -1.50
N ARG A 130 15.61 8.27 -0.60
CA ARG A 130 16.46 7.93 0.54
C ARG A 130 17.81 7.37 0.08
N ALA A 131 18.87 7.83 0.75
CA ALA A 131 20.27 7.44 0.46
C ALA A 131 20.72 7.79 -0.98
N THR A 132 20.13 8.83 -1.56
CA THR A 132 20.57 9.41 -2.83
C THR A 132 21.49 10.59 -2.54
N SER A 133 22.62 10.69 -3.25
CA SER A 133 23.53 11.83 -3.19
C SER A 133 23.49 12.64 -4.47
N GLN A 134 24.01 13.86 -4.48
CA GLN A 134 24.26 14.56 -5.74
C GLN A 134 25.37 13.84 -6.51
N TRP A 135 25.29 13.84 -7.84
CA TRP A 135 26.38 13.34 -8.68
C TRP A 135 27.66 14.14 -8.44
N ALA A 136 28.78 13.43 -8.44
CA ALA A 136 30.14 13.94 -8.29
C ALA A 136 31.07 13.35 -9.36
N SER A 137 32.02 14.15 -9.82
CA SER A 137 33.02 13.78 -10.83
C SER A 137 34.09 12.84 -10.27
N THR A 138 34.72 12.06 -11.14
CA THR A 138 35.83 11.14 -10.78
C THR A 138 35.54 10.26 -9.55
N THR A 139 34.28 9.88 -9.38
CA THR A 139 33.78 9.19 -8.19
C THR A 139 33.47 7.75 -8.55
N LEU A 140 33.96 6.81 -7.74
CA LEU A 140 33.67 5.39 -7.91
C LEU A 140 32.27 5.09 -7.37
N TYR A 141 31.32 4.81 -8.26
CA TYR A 141 29.99 4.37 -7.90
C TYR A 141 29.88 2.85 -7.94
N GLN A 142 29.13 2.32 -6.98
CA GLN A 142 28.77 0.92 -6.88
C GLN A 142 27.40 0.68 -7.50
N LYS A 143 27.14 -0.57 -7.86
CA LYS A 143 25.82 -0.98 -8.34
C LYS A 143 24.76 -0.64 -7.29
N ASN A 144 23.65 -0.08 -7.75
CA ASN A 144 22.51 0.44 -6.98
C ASN A 144 22.74 1.76 -6.24
N ASP A 145 23.90 2.41 -6.40
CA ASP A 145 24.06 3.78 -5.95
C ASP A 145 23.07 4.68 -6.70
N MET A 146 22.42 5.58 -5.97
CA MET A 146 21.46 6.52 -6.53
C MET A 146 22.09 7.91 -6.53
N VAL A 147 21.97 8.61 -7.66
CA VAL A 147 22.41 10.00 -7.77
C VAL A 147 21.30 10.94 -8.26
N LEU A 148 21.38 12.19 -7.81
CA LEU A 148 20.63 13.32 -8.36
C LEU A 148 21.53 14.15 -9.28
N PRO A 149 20.97 14.75 -10.34
CA PRO A 149 21.70 15.67 -11.19
C PRO A 149 22.04 16.97 -10.42
N SER A 150 23.03 17.72 -10.89
CA SER A 150 23.37 19.02 -10.29
C SER A 150 22.26 20.06 -10.43
N ILE A 151 21.48 19.97 -11.50
CA ILE A 151 20.27 20.75 -11.73
C ILE A 151 19.09 19.80 -11.63
N ASP A 152 18.23 20.00 -10.61
CA ASP A 152 17.05 19.17 -10.40
C ASP A 152 16.16 19.12 -11.64
N ASN A 153 15.86 17.90 -12.07
CA ASN A 153 14.98 17.60 -13.20
C ASN A 153 13.81 16.66 -12.78
N GLY A 154 13.62 16.46 -11.47
CA GLY A 154 12.58 15.59 -10.90
C GLY A 154 12.85 14.10 -11.05
N ARG A 155 14.10 13.70 -11.30
CA ARG A 155 14.53 12.32 -11.55
C ARG A 155 15.75 11.97 -10.70
N TYR A 156 15.89 10.68 -10.44
CA TYR A 156 17.10 10.09 -9.90
C TYR A 156 17.64 9.04 -10.87
N TYR A 157 18.91 8.71 -10.69
CA TYR A 157 19.64 7.82 -11.57
C TYR A 157 20.26 6.69 -10.75
N ILE A 158 19.94 5.44 -11.08
CA ILE A 158 20.51 4.26 -10.40
C ILE A 158 21.69 3.73 -11.20
N CYS A 159 22.83 3.54 -10.56
CA CYS A 159 23.98 2.88 -11.14
C CYS A 159 23.66 1.39 -11.41
N ILE A 160 23.54 1.00 -12.68
CA ILE A 160 23.31 -0.40 -13.09
C ILE A 160 24.62 -1.14 -13.39
N GLN A 161 25.68 -0.40 -13.69
CA GLN A 161 27.04 -0.90 -13.85
C GLN A 161 28.00 -0.04 -13.02
N ALA A 162 28.63 -0.65 -12.03
CA ALA A 162 29.63 0.00 -11.20
C ALA A 162 30.81 0.52 -12.03
N GLY A 163 31.33 1.68 -11.66
CA GLY A 163 32.40 2.33 -12.39
C GLY A 163 32.69 3.73 -11.84
N GLU A 164 33.80 4.29 -12.30
CA GLU A 164 34.15 5.68 -12.05
C GLU A 164 33.38 6.60 -13.01
N SER A 165 32.79 7.67 -12.48
CA SER A 165 32.17 8.73 -13.28
C SER A 165 33.20 9.55 -14.08
N GLY A 166 32.72 10.29 -15.08
CA GLY A 166 33.52 11.23 -15.84
C GLY A 166 33.94 12.47 -15.04
N ASP A 167 34.79 13.28 -15.66
CA ASP A 167 35.26 14.56 -15.10
C ASP A 167 34.18 15.64 -15.18
N GLN A 168 33.17 15.45 -16.03
CA GLN A 168 32.01 16.33 -16.23
C GLN A 168 30.72 15.52 -16.13
N GLU A 169 29.68 16.16 -15.62
CA GLU A 169 28.37 15.53 -15.49
C GLU A 169 27.81 15.14 -16.86
N PRO A 170 27.31 13.90 -17.04
CA PRO A 170 26.74 13.49 -18.31
C PRO A 170 25.45 14.24 -18.61
N ILE A 171 25.08 14.31 -19.89
CA ILE A 171 23.76 14.80 -20.27
C ILE A 171 22.75 13.73 -19.90
N TRP A 172 21.99 13.99 -18.84
CA TRP A 172 21.00 13.06 -18.35
C TRP A 172 19.82 12.92 -19.31
N THR A 173 19.48 11.68 -19.64
CA THR A 173 18.20 11.38 -20.27
C THR A 173 17.06 11.62 -19.28
N THR A 174 15.91 12.01 -19.80
CA THR A 174 14.68 12.22 -19.03
C THR A 174 13.59 11.22 -19.43
N ILE A 175 13.97 10.10 -20.05
CA ILE A 175 13.06 9.01 -20.42
C ILE A 175 13.26 7.87 -19.44
N ASP A 176 12.19 7.46 -18.78
CA ASP A 176 12.22 6.40 -17.77
C ASP A 176 12.73 5.07 -18.36
N GLY A 177 13.59 4.37 -17.61
CA GLY A 177 14.19 3.09 -18.01
C GLY A 177 15.33 3.18 -19.03
N THR A 178 15.64 4.37 -19.54
CA THR A 178 16.78 4.55 -20.46
C THR A 178 18.10 4.71 -19.71
N THR A 179 19.19 4.36 -20.40
CA THR A 179 20.54 4.33 -19.82
C THR A 179 21.40 5.51 -20.24
N THR A 180 22.14 6.09 -19.30
CA THR A 180 23.18 7.10 -19.56
C THR A 180 24.55 6.52 -19.24
N TYR A 181 25.47 6.63 -20.19
CA TYR A 181 26.88 6.26 -19.99
C TYR A 181 27.66 7.44 -19.43
N ASP A 182 28.45 7.18 -18.39
CA ASP A 182 29.23 8.17 -17.67
C ASP A 182 30.63 7.60 -17.40
N LYS A 183 31.50 7.68 -18.42
CA LYS A 183 32.80 6.99 -18.48
C LYS A 183 32.63 5.47 -18.30
N ASN A 184 32.88 4.95 -17.09
CA ASN A 184 32.78 3.52 -16.78
C ASN A 184 31.49 3.16 -16.03
N ALA A 185 30.82 4.15 -15.42
CA ALA A 185 29.54 3.97 -14.77
C ALA A 185 28.40 4.01 -15.80
N VAL A 186 27.38 3.19 -15.59
CA VAL A 186 26.14 3.22 -16.39
C VAL A 186 24.95 3.42 -15.47
N TRP A 187 24.11 4.39 -15.83
CA TRP A 187 22.98 4.84 -15.04
C TRP A 187 21.67 4.48 -15.70
N SER A 188 20.66 4.06 -14.94
CA SER A 188 19.27 3.95 -15.39
C SER A 188 18.42 5.09 -14.82
N THR A 189 17.53 5.63 -15.65
CA THR A 189 16.78 6.85 -15.36
C THR A 189 15.41 6.56 -14.78
N HIS A 190 15.06 7.23 -13.68
CA HIS A 190 13.79 7.03 -13.00
C HIS A 190 13.19 8.36 -12.49
N ARG A 191 11.94 8.62 -12.82
CA ARG A 191 11.16 9.72 -12.24
C ARG A 191 10.92 9.45 -10.77
N ILE A 192 11.11 10.46 -9.91
CA ILE A 192 10.90 10.34 -8.46
C ILE A 192 9.39 10.17 -8.16
N ALA A 193 9.02 9.14 -7.43
CA ALA A 193 7.70 9.05 -6.80
C ALA A 193 7.61 10.03 -5.61
N LYS A 194 6.46 10.70 -5.44
CA LYS A 194 6.17 11.53 -4.27
C LYS A 194 5.00 10.96 -3.51
N TRP A 195 5.13 11.00 -2.19
CA TRP A 195 4.19 10.40 -1.26
C TRP A 195 3.60 11.46 -0.36
N LYS A 196 2.36 11.24 0.04
CA LYS A 196 1.64 12.02 1.04
C LYS A 196 1.08 11.11 2.12
N GLU A 197 1.28 11.45 3.38
CA GLU A 197 0.61 10.80 4.50
C GLU A 197 -0.89 11.10 4.45
N ILE A 198 -1.75 10.07 4.53
CA ILE A 198 -3.21 10.21 4.38
C ILE A 198 -4.01 9.60 5.55
N GLY A 199 -3.34 9.19 6.63
CA GLY A 199 -3.98 8.68 7.85
C GLY A 199 -3.52 7.29 8.25
N SER A 200 -4.37 6.59 9.02
CA SER A 200 -4.04 5.31 9.62
C SER A 200 -4.10 4.13 8.64
N ALA A 201 -3.11 3.24 8.72
CA ALA A 201 -3.11 1.98 8.02
C ALA A 201 -3.89 0.90 8.78
N ALA A 202 -4.68 0.07 8.09
CA ALA A 202 -5.29 -1.12 8.68
C ALA A 202 -4.20 -2.12 9.12
N TRP A 203 -4.41 -2.82 10.22
CA TRP A 203 -3.43 -3.77 10.75
C TRP A 203 -4.03 -5.11 11.13
N PHE A 204 -3.96 -6.05 10.20
CA PHE A 204 -4.45 -7.40 10.37
C PHE A 204 -3.47 -8.30 11.12
N ARG A 205 -3.97 -8.99 12.14
CA ARG A 205 -3.25 -10.02 12.88
C ARG A 205 -3.89 -11.39 12.63
N PRO A 206 -3.11 -12.42 12.29
CA PRO A 206 -3.65 -13.77 12.15
C PRO A 206 -4.09 -14.31 13.51
N PHE A 207 -5.15 -15.11 13.54
CA PHE A 207 -5.65 -15.77 14.74
C PHE A 207 -6.14 -17.19 14.47
N GLY A 208 -6.28 -17.99 15.53
CA GLY A 208 -6.77 -19.36 15.44
C GLY A 208 -5.84 -20.25 14.63
N LYS A 209 -4.59 -20.39 15.08
CA LYS A 209 -3.60 -21.28 14.45
C LYS A 209 -4.13 -22.72 14.44
N ILE A 210 -3.93 -23.42 13.32
CA ILE A 210 -4.38 -24.79 13.12
C ILE A 210 -3.15 -25.69 13.16
N GLU A 211 -3.04 -26.45 14.24
CA GLU A 211 -1.98 -27.42 14.51
C GLU A 211 -2.57 -28.79 14.82
#